data_AF-A0A2N1WCT0-F1
#
_entry.id   AF-A0A2N1WCT0-F1
#
_cell.length_a   1.000
_cell.length_b   1.000
_cell.length_c   1.000
_cell.angle_alpha   90.00
_cell.angle_beta   90.00
_cell.angle_gamma   90.00
#
_symmetry.space_group_name_H-M   'P 1'
#
loop_
_entity.id
_entity.type
_entity.pdbx_description
1 polymer ?
#
loop_
_entity_poly.entity_id
_entity_poly.type
_entity_poly.pdbx_seq_one_letter_code
_entity_poly.pdbx_strand_id
1 'polypeptide(L)'
;MIDPTTLLLAIIGFGFAAFIWTSSQAANEAARKHGERACTDAGVQWLDQAVQLERVRIRRGANGWLALERWYRFEYSRDGQTRHSGRLILLGSRLSGLFGPERQQPAGPL
;
A
#
# COMPACT_ATOMS: atom_id res chain seq x y z
N MET A 1 5.11 44.02 -2.87
CA MET A 1 3.73 43.86 -2.37
C MET A 1 3.29 42.46 -2.79
N ILE A 2 3.05 41.53 -1.85
CA ILE A 2 2.63 40.17 -2.23
C ILE A 2 1.16 40.24 -2.63
N ASP A 3 0.86 39.90 -3.88
CA ASP A 3 -0.50 39.96 -4.37
C ASP A 3 -1.39 38.90 -3.69
N PRO A 4 -2.65 39.22 -3.36
CA PRO A 4 -3.58 38.29 -2.72
C PRO A 4 -3.75 36.96 -3.49
N THR A 5 -3.64 37.02 -4.82
CA THR A 5 -3.69 35.85 -5.71
C THR A 5 -2.52 34.90 -5.48
N THR A 6 -1.31 35.44 -5.32
CA THR A 6 -0.09 34.66 -5.03
C THR A 6 -0.21 33.94 -3.70
N LEU A 7 -0.73 34.62 -2.68
CA LEU A 7 -0.95 34.03 -1.36
C LEU A 7 -2.00 32.89 -1.41
N LEU A 8 -3.09 33.09 -2.16
CA LEU A 8 -4.11 32.06 -2.35
C LEU A 8 -3.54 30.81 -3.04
N LEU A 9 -2.77 30.98 -4.12
CA LEU A 9 -2.15 29.87 -4.83
C LEU A 9 -1.16 29.11 -3.94
N ALA A 10 -0.38 29.81 -3.12
CA ALA A 10 0.55 29.19 -2.18
C ALA A 10 -0.19 28.31 -1.15
N ILE A 11 -1.30 28.80 -0.59
CA ILE A 11 -2.11 28.03 0.37
C ILE A 11 -2.69 26.78 -0.27
N ILE A 12 -3.26 26.91 -1.49
CA ILE A 12 -3.83 25.77 -2.22
C ILE A 12 -2.74 24.74 -2.53
N GLY A 13 -1.58 25.19 -3.03
CA GLY A 13 -0.44 24.33 -3.33
C GLY A 13 0.06 23.58 -2.10
N PHE A 14 0.21 24.28 -0.97
CA PHE A 14 0.64 23.66 0.28
C PHE A 14 -0.40 22.67 0.83
N GLY A 15 -1.69 23.03 0.81
CA GLY A 15 -2.77 22.14 1.22
C GLY A 15 -2.83 20.88 0.37
N PHE A 16 -2.64 21.00 -0.95
CA PHE A 16 -2.57 19.86 -1.86
C PHE A 16 -1.36 18.97 -1.58
N ALA A 17 -0.17 19.55 -1.38
CA ALA A 17 1.04 18.79 -1.05
C ALA A 17 0.89 18.04 0.28
N ALA A 18 0.36 18.70 1.32
CA ALA A 18 0.08 18.09 2.62
C ALA A 18 -0.94 16.95 2.50
N PHE A 19 -2.00 17.13 1.69
CA PHE A 19 -2.98 16.08 1.43
C PHE A 19 -2.35 14.86 0.73
N ILE A 20 -1.54 15.06 -0.30
CA ILE A 20 -0.87 13.96 -1.01
C ILE A 20 0.11 13.23 -0.08
N TRP A 21 0.87 13.96 0.73
CA TRP A 21 1.80 13.38 1.70
C TRP A 21 1.06 12.50 2.73
N THR A 22 0.08 13.08 3.42
CA THR A 22 -0.70 12.38 4.45
C THR A 22 -1.45 11.17 3.89
N SER A 23 -2.04 11.30 2.70
CA SER A 23 -2.68 10.19 1.98
C SER A 23 -1.71 9.06 1.66
N SER A 24 -0.47 9.39 1.31
CA SER A 24 0.55 8.40 0.96
C SER A 24 1.08 7.66 2.19
N GLN A 25 1.26 8.37 3.31
CA GLN A 25 1.63 7.76 4.59
C GLN A 25 0.53 6.83 5.10
N ALA A 26 -0.73 7.27 5.08
CA ALA A 26 -1.86 6.45 5.47
C ALA A 26 -2.00 5.18 4.60
N ALA A 27 -1.75 5.29 3.29
CA ALA A 27 -1.77 4.13 2.39
C ALA A 27 -0.57 3.18 2.64
N ASN A 28 0.63 3.70 2.90
CA ASN A 28 1.80 2.87 3.21
C ASN A 28 1.58 2.07 4.51
N GLU A 29 1.08 2.72 5.56
CA GLU A 29 0.78 2.04 6.82
C GLU A 29 -0.34 1.00 6.67
N ALA A 30 -1.40 1.30 5.91
CA ALA A 30 -2.45 0.33 5.61
C ALA A 30 -1.88 -0.88 4.84
N ALA A 31 -1.03 -0.64 3.84
CA ALA A 31 -0.36 -1.67 3.07
C ALA A 31 0.48 -2.59 3.95
N ARG A 32 1.30 -2.02 4.85
CA ARG A 32 2.11 -2.77 5.82
C ARG A 32 1.24 -3.67 6.70
N LYS A 33 0.16 -3.13 7.30
CA LYS A 33 -0.77 -3.90 8.13
C LYS A 33 -1.45 -5.04 7.36
N HIS A 34 -1.90 -4.77 6.14
CA HIS A 34 -2.56 -5.79 5.32
C HIS A 34 -1.62 -6.91 4.92
N GLY A 35 -0.39 -6.56 4.55
CA GLY A 35 0.60 -7.55 4.19
C GLY A 35 1.05 -8.38 5.39
N GLU A 36 1.38 -7.75 6.53
CA GLU A 36 1.75 -8.43 7.77
C GLU A 36 0.68 -9.47 8.15
N ARG A 37 -0.59 -9.04 8.15
CA ARG A 37 -1.72 -9.93 8.39
C ARG A 37 -1.82 -11.07 7.37
N ALA A 38 -1.61 -10.78 6.09
CA ALA A 38 -1.65 -11.82 5.06
C ALA A 38 -0.55 -12.89 5.26
N CYS A 39 0.65 -12.48 5.69
CA CYS A 39 1.71 -13.43 6.03
C CYS A 39 1.41 -14.22 7.30
N THR A 40 0.89 -13.58 8.34
CA THR A 40 0.43 -14.27 9.55
C THR A 40 -0.64 -15.32 9.23
N ASP A 41 -1.66 -14.94 8.43
CA ASP A 41 -2.76 -15.83 8.05
C ASP A 41 -2.28 -17.00 7.15
N ALA A 42 -1.21 -16.81 6.38
CA ALA A 42 -0.61 -17.84 5.54
C ALA A 42 0.45 -18.70 6.25
N GLY A 43 0.81 -18.38 7.48
CA GLY A 43 1.84 -19.08 8.26
C GLY A 43 3.27 -18.83 7.77
N VAL A 44 3.51 -17.76 7.01
CA VAL A 44 4.82 -17.44 6.43
C VAL A 44 5.45 -16.23 7.13
N GLN A 45 6.77 -16.12 7.06
CA GLN A 45 7.50 -15.00 7.63
C GLN A 45 7.37 -13.75 6.76
N TRP A 46 6.90 -12.64 7.35
CA TRP A 46 6.95 -11.31 6.74
C TRP A 46 8.39 -10.79 6.74
N LEU A 47 8.92 -10.42 5.58
CA LEU A 47 10.28 -9.90 5.45
C LEU A 47 10.32 -8.38 5.41
N ASP A 48 11.42 -7.81 5.90
CA ASP A 48 11.78 -6.39 5.85
C ASP A 48 10.78 -5.41 6.51
N GLN A 49 9.65 -5.89 7.07
CA GLN A 49 8.63 -5.08 7.78
C GLN A 49 8.14 -3.85 7.00
N ALA A 50 8.35 -3.85 5.69
CA ALA A 50 8.12 -2.70 4.83
C ALA A 50 7.42 -3.11 3.53
N VAL A 51 6.84 -2.13 2.88
CA VAL A 51 6.20 -2.26 1.56
C VAL A 51 6.82 -1.26 0.60
N GLN A 52 6.93 -1.65 -0.67
CA GLN A 52 7.52 -0.83 -1.73
C GLN A 52 6.42 -0.41 -2.70
N LEU A 53 6.23 0.90 -2.88
CA LEU A 53 5.26 1.43 -3.84
C LEU A 53 5.76 1.18 -5.28
N GLU A 54 5.01 0.42 -6.08
CA GLU A 54 5.34 0.11 -7.47
C GLU A 54 4.62 1.01 -8.47
N ARG A 55 3.38 1.41 -8.16
CA ARG A 55 2.53 2.16 -9.12
C ARG A 55 1.44 2.96 -8.42
N VAL A 56 1.12 4.12 -8.99
CA VAL A 56 -0.02 4.96 -8.59
C VAL A 56 -0.90 5.23 -9.81
N ARG A 57 -2.22 5.15 -9.66
CA ARG A 57 -3.22 5.48 -10.68
C ARG A 57 -4.37 6.26 -10.08
N ILE A 58 -4.98 7.14 -10.85
CA ILE A 58 -6.27 7.75 -10.47
C ILE A 58 -7.37 6.83 -10.98
N ARG A 59 -8.27 6.41 -10.09
CA ARG A 59 -9.48 5.65 -10.44
C ARG A 59 -10.69 6.23 -9.76
N ARG A 60 -11.87 5.99 -10.33
CA ARG A 60 -13.13 6.35 -9.69
C ARG A 60 -13.52 5.24 -8.72
N GLY A 61 -13.75 5.59 -7.46
CA GLY A 61 -14.20 4.66 -6.43
C GLY A 61 -15.69 4.33 -6.55
N ALA A 62 -16.13 3.34 -5.78
CA ALA A 62 -17.53 2.89 -5.77
C ALA A 62 -18.52 4.00 -5.32
N ASN A 63 -18.03 4.99 -4.58
CA ASN A 63 -18.79 6.18 -4.17
C ASN A 63 -18.87 7.27 -5.25
N GLY A 64 -18.34 7.02 -6.45
CA GLY A 64 -18.34 7.97 -7.57
C GLY A 64 -17.22 9.01 -7.54
N TRP A 65 -16.44 9.09 -6.46
CA TRP A 65 -15.35 10.05 -6.30
C TRP A 65 -14.01 9.52 -6.83
N LEU A 66 -13.11 10.41 -7.22
CA LEU A 66 -11.75 10.02 -7.61
C LEU A 66 -10.94 9.60 -6.38
N ALA A 67 -10.21 8.51 -6.52
CA ALA A 67 -9.31 7.95 -5.51
C ALA A 67 -7.99 7.51 -6.16
N LEU A 68 -6.94 7.50 -5.34
CA LEU A 68 -5.63 7.01 -5.75
C LEU A 68 -5.58 5.51 -5.53
N GLU A 69 -5.47 4.74 -6.62
CA GLU A 69 -5.10 3.34 -6.57
C GLU A 69 -3.58 3.22 -6.48
N ARG A 70 -3.08 2.47 -5.51
CA ARG A 70 -1.66 2.28 -5.25
C ARG A 70 -1.32 0.80 -5.16
N TRP A 71 -0.27 0.40 -5.86
CA TRP A 71 0.19 -0.98 -5.92
C TRP A 71 1.47 -1.06 -5.09
N TYR A 72 1.48 -1.95 -4.12
CA TYR A 72 2.63 -2.18 -3.26
C TYR A 72 3.12 -3.60 -3.39
N ARG A 73 4.44 -3.77 -3.43
CA ARG A 73 5.12 -5.05 -3.28
C ARG A 73 5.61 -5.22 -1.85
N PHE A 74 5.57 -6.46 -1.39
CA PHE A 74 6.19 -6.88 -0.15
C PHE A 74 6.92 -8.19 -0.33
N GLU A 75 7.78 -8.53 0.62
CA GLU A 75 8.55 -9.77 0.59
C GLU A 75 8.19 -10.66 1.78
N TYR A 76 8.25 -11.96 1.57
CA TYR A 76 7.95 -12.97 2.58
C TYR A 76 8.80 -14.23 2.34
N SER A 77 8.90 -15.10 3.34
CA SER A 77 9.59 -16.38 3.24
C SER A 77 8.80 -17.51 3.88
N ARG A 78 8.81 -18.69 3.28
CA ARG A 78 8.12 -19.89 3.78
C ARG A 78 8.99 -20.71 4.75
N ASP A 79 10.30 -20.65 4.56
CA ASP A 79 11.31 -21.47 5.23
C ASP A 79 12.40 -20.61 5.92
N GLY A 80 12.28 -19.29 5.84
CA GLY A 80 13.26 -18.32 6.34
C GLY A 80 14.49 -18.14 5.44
N GLN A 81 14.57 -18.86 4.31
CA GLN A 81 15.72 -18.81 3.38
C GLN A 81 15.30 -18.28 2.01
N THR A 82 14.21 -18.82 1.47
CA THR A 82 13.72 -18.48 0.14
C THR A 82 12.86 -17.23 0.22
N ARG A 83 13.26 -16.16 -0.48
CA ARG A 83 12.46 -14.94 -0.61
C ARG A 83 11.42 -15.09 -1.71
N HIS A 84 10.20 -14.70 -1.39
CA HIS A 84 9.08 -14.58 -2.30
C HIS A 84 8.53 -13.16 -2.24
N SER A 85 7.88 -12.72 -3.31
CA SER A 85 7.23 -11.41 -3.36
C SER A 85 5.72 -11.57 -3.43
N GLY A 86 5.02 -10.83 -2.58
CA GLY A 86 3.59 -10.61 -2.67
C GLY A 86 3.29 -9.21 -3.16
N ARG A 87 2.03 -8.99 -3.54
CA ARG A 87 1.56 -7.67 -3.98
C ARG A 87 0.20 -7.37 -3.39
N LEU A 88 -0.02 -6.13 -3.02
CA LEU A 88 -1.32 -5.63 -2.59
C LEU A 88 -1.68 -4.35 -3.35
N ILE A 89 -2.97 -4.15 -3.55
CA ILE A 89 -3.54 -2.98 -4.23
C ILE A 89 -4.45 -2.27 -3.23
N LEU A 90 -4.22 -0.98 -3.03
CA LEU A 90 -5.08 -0.12 -2.24
C LEU A 90 -5.81 0.87 -3.14
N LEU A 91 -7.09 1.11 -2.87
CA LEU A 91 -7.83 2.26 -3.38
C LEU A 91 -8.03 3.26 -2.23
N GLY A 92 -7.33 4.39 -2.30
CA GLY A 92 -7.12 5.26 -1.13
C GLY A 92 -6.22 4.54 -0.12
N SER A 93 -6.80 4.18 1.02
CA SER A 93 -6.18 3.35 2.07
C SER A 93 -6.88 2.00 2.27
N ARG A 94 -7.87 1.68 1.44
CA ARG A 94 -8.64 0.42 1.54
C ARG A 94 -8.05 -0.63 0.62
N LEU A 95 -7.87 -1.85 1.13
CA LEU A 95 -7.44 -2.99 0.32
C LEU A 95 -8.49 -3.32 -0.74
N SER A 96 -8.06 -3.36 -2.00
CA SER A 96 -8.88 -3.74 -3.16
C SER A 96 -8.35 -4.99 -3.87
N GLY A 97 -7.11 -5.39 -3.62
CA GLY A 97 -6.54 -6.63 -4.15
C GLY A 97 -5.33 -7.09 -3.35
N LEU A 98 -5.13 -8.41 -3.29
CA LEU A 98 -4.00 -9.05 -2.61
C LEU A 98 -3.61 -10.29 -3.43
N PHE A 99 -2.31 -10.43 -3.69
CA PHE A 99 -1.72 -11.52 -4.47
C PHE A 99 -0.54 -12.08 -3.68
N GLY A 100 -0.67 -13.34 -3.28
CA GLY A 100 0.21 -13.94 -2.28
C GLY A 100 0.05 -13.29 -0.89
N PRO A 101 0.73 -13.84 0.12
CA PRO A 101 1.41 -15.13 0.09
C PRO A 101 0.43 -16.30 -0.08
N GLU A 102 0.82 -17.34 -0.82
CA GLU A 102 0.05 -18.58 -0.83
C GLU A 102 0.15 -19.26 0.54
N ARG A 103 -0.96 -19.84 1.03
CA ARG A 103 -0.95 -20.62 2.27
C ARG A 103 0.12 -21.71 2.18
N GLN A 104 0.99 -21.80 3.19
CA GLN A 104 1.96 -22.87 3.27
C GLN A 104 1.20 -24.20 3.43
N GLN A 105 1.22 -25.01 2.38
CA GLN A 105 0.65 -26.35 2.46
C GLN A 105 1.63 -27.20 3.28
N PRO A 106 1.20 -27.86 4.36
CA PRO A 106 2.10 -28.71 5.13
C PRO A 106 2.68 -29.76 4.19
N ALA A 107 3.99 -29.94 4.22
CA ALA A 107 4.65 -31.03 3.51
C ALA A 107 3.93 -32.32 3.90
N GLY A 108 3.31 -33.00 2.92
CA GLY A 108 2.65 -34.27 3.15
C GLY A 108 3.66 -35.26 3.74
N PRO A 109 3.23 -36.19 4.62
CA PRO A 109 4.14 -37.16 5.20
C PRO A 109 4.75 -38.01 4.07
N LEU A 110 6.08 -38.16 4.09
CA LEU A 110 6.81 -39.17 3.32
C LEU A 110 6.45 -40.57 3.82
#